data_AF-A0A4R1M7R1-F1
#
_entry.id   AF-A0A4R1M7R1-F1
#
_cell.length_a   1.000
_cell.length_b   1.000
_cell.length_c   1.000
_cell.angle_alpha   90.00
_cell.angle_beta   90.00
_cell.angle_gamma   90.00
#
_symmetry.space_group_name_H-M   'P 1'
#
loop_
_entity.id
_entity.type
_entity.pdbx_description
1 polymer ?
#
loop_
_entity_poly.entity_id
_entity_poly.type
_entity_poly.pdbx_seq_one_letter_code
_entity_poly.pdbx_strand_id
1 'polypeptide(L)'
;MTDSADDIKKLEFLVEKSRALLREQLVSYENCTSKSGIIITVIALFIPLAVTFISSQDPYFILKLATILPIGLAVMALHKLLSVMKPKSLGHGFNFQQFSKNLRSDYSKLLSYEIETNRGTFNLNAPKVKKQIDDFKEGISYIVFSSSLLFLILIINLFFHH
;
A
#
# COMPACT_ATOMS: atom_id res chain seq x y z
N MET A 1 11.44 -28.29 34.13
CA MET A 1 12.61 -28.47 33.25
C MET A 1 13.23 -27.09 33.08
N THR A 2 14.45 -26.90 33.53
CA THR A 2 15.20 -25.65 33.35
C THR A 2 15.71 -25.62 31.92
N ASP A 3 15.26 -24.63 31.14
CA ASP A 3 15.73 -24.46 29.76
C ASP A 3 17.24 -24.17 29.75
N SER A 4 17.95 -24.72 28.76
CA SER A 4 19.39 -24.47 28.62
C SER A 4 19.64 -23.01 28.20
N ALA A 5 20.80 -22.47 28.55
CA ALA A 5 21.17 -21.10 28.16
C ALA A 5 21.13 -20.90 26.63
N ASP A 6 21.46 -21.93 25.86
CA ASP A 6 21.39 -21.92 24.40
C ASP A 6 19.94 -21.86 23.88
N ASP A 7 19.00 -22.51 24.55
CA ASP A 7 17.58 -22.48 24.16
C ASP A 7 16.95 -21.11 24.42
N ILE A 8 17.31 -20.47 25.55
CA ILE A 8 16.91 -19.09 25.83
C ILE A 8 17.45 -18.15 24.75
N LYS A 9 18.73 -18.27 24.38
CA LYS A 9 19.34 -17.44 23.33
C LYS A 9 18.66 -17.61 21.97
N LYS A 10 18.24 -18.83 21.61
CA LYS A 10 17.45 -19.07 20.40
C LYS A 10 16.08 -18.38 20.47
N LEU A 11 15.40 -18.45 21.62
CA LEU A 11 14.11 -17.78 21.81
C LEU A 11 14.25 -16.25 21.71
N GLU A 12 15.28 -15.66 22.29
CA GLU A 12 15.57 -14.22 22.16
C GLU A 12 15.76 -13.80 20.70
N PHE A 13 16.56 -14.57 19.95
CA PHE A 13 16.74 -14.35 18.52
C PHE A 13 15.42 -14.42 17.75
N LEU A 14 14.58 -15.42 18.05
CA LEU A 14 13.26 -15.57 17.41
C LEU A 14 12.31 -14.43 17.76
N VAL A 15 12.32 -13.95 19.01
CA VAL A 15 11.55 -12.76 19.43
C VAL A 15 11.98 -11.56 18.60
N GLU A 16 13.28 -11.29 18.49
CA GLU A 16 13.80 -10.18 17.71
C GLU A 16 13.36 -10.25 16.24
N LYS A 17 13.48 -11.43 15.62
CA LYS A 17 13.03 -11.64 14.23
C LYS A 17 11.52 -11.49 14.07
N SER A 18 10.72 -11.99 15.03
CA SER A 18 9.26 -11.85 14.98
C SER A 18 8.82 -10.38 15.05
N ARG A 19 9.47 -9.56 15.91
CA ARG A 19 9.24 -8.12 16.01
C ARG A 19 9.63 -7.41 14.73
N ALA A 20 10.78 -7.76 14.15
CA ALA A 20 11.26 -7.17 12.91
C ALA A 20 10.28 -7.42 11.76
N LEU A 21 9.83 -8.66 11.56
CA LEU A 21 8.86 -9.02 10.51
C LEU A 21 7.53 -8.28 10.66
N LEU A 22 7.00 -8.19 11.90
CA LEU A 22 5.77 -7.45 12.16
C LEU A 22 5.96 -5.95 11.89
N ARG A 23 7.08 -5.37 12.30
CA ARG A 23 7.40 -3.97 12.04
C ARG A 23 7.53 -3.69 10.54
N GLU A 24 8.22 -4.53 9.79
CA GLU A 24 8.33 -4.41 8.34
C GLU A 24 6.96 -4.44 7.65
N GLN A 25 6.06 -5.31 8.11
CA GLN A 25 4.69 -5.38 7.61
C GLN A 25 3.90 -4.09 7.87
N LEU A 26 4.00 -3.52 9.09
CA LEU A 26 3.35 -2.26 9.44
C LEU A 26 3.93 -1.09 8.62
N VAL A 27 5.26 -1.01 8.52
CA VAL A 27 5.95 0.01 7.72
C VAL A 27 5.57 -0.10 6.25
N SER A 28 5.43 -1.32 5.71
CA SER A 28 4.97 -1.53 4.33
C SER A 28 3.57 -0.97 4.11
N TYR A 29 2.66 -1.17 5.07
CA TYR A 29 1.29 -0.67 5.03
C TYR A 29 1.23 0.87 5.08
N GLU A 30 2.01 1.47 6.00
CA GLU A 30 2.14 2.93 6.13
C GLU A 30 2.76 3.55 4.87
N ASN A 31 3.79 2.91 4.31
CA ASN A 31 4.43 3.34 3.07
C ASN A 31 3.46 3.33 1.88
N CYS A 32 2.63 2.30 1.74
CA CYS A 32 1.60 2.28 0.70
C CYS A 32 0.61 3.43 0.87
N THR A 33 0.17 3.68 2.10
CA THR A 33 -0.74 4.78 2.44
C THR A 33 -0.12 6.15 2.09
N SER A 34 1.11 6.40 2.52
CA SER A 34 1.84 7.63 2.25
C SER A 34 2.07 7.86 0.75
N LYS A 35 2.56 6.83 0.04
CA LYS A 35 2.78 6.88 -1.40
C LYS A 35 1.49 7.11 -2.18
N SER A 36 0.38 6.47 -1.79
CA SER A 36 -0.93 6.72 -2.40
C SER A 36 -1.35 8.18 -2.28
N GLY A 37 -1.17 8.80 -1.11
CA GLY A 37 -1.51 10.22 -0.90
C GLY A 37 -0.71 11.16 -1.80
N ILE A 38 0.60 10.91 -1.96
CA ILE A 38 1.45 11.67 -2.88
C ILE A 38 0.96 11.52 -4.32
N ILE A 39 0.70 10.28 -4.75
CA ILE A 39 0.32 9.98 -6.13
C ILE A 39 -1.07 10.53 -6.48
N ILE A 40 -2.03 10.47 -5.55
CA ILE A 40 -3.34 11.10 -5.72
C ILE A 40 -3.19 12.60 -5.96
N THR A 41 -2.34 13.28 -5.17
CA THR A 41 -2.07 14.71 -5.34
C THR A 41 -1.53 15.01 -6.75
N VAL A 42 -0.62 14.18 -7.26
CA VAL A 42 -0.07 14.34 -8.62
C VAL A 42 -1.15 14.13 -9.69
N ILE A 43 -1.97 13.08 -9.58
CA ILE A 43 -3.03 12.78 -10.57
C ILE A 43 -4.13 13.85 -10.54
N ALA A 44 -4.46 14.37 -9.37
CA ALA A 44 -5.48 15.41 -9.23
C ALA A 44 -5.11 16.68 -10.01
N LEU A 45 -3.81 16.97 -10.19
CA LEU A 45 -3.32 18.05 -11.05
C LEU A 45 -3.36 17.68 -12.55
N PHE A 46 -3.25 16.39 -12.86
CA PHE A 46 -3.20 15.89 -14.24
C PHE A 46 -4.59 15.85 -14.91
N ILE A 47 -5.65 15.59 -14.14
CA ILE A 47 -7.02 15.51 -14.67
C ILE A 47 -7.50 16.83 -15.30
N PRO A 48 -7.37 18.01 -14.64
CA PRO A 48 -7.73 19.29 -15.26
C PRO A 48 -6.98 19.57 -16.56
N LEU A 49 -5.71 19.16 -16.63
CA LEU A 49 -4.89 19.32 -17.82
C LEU A 49 -5.41 18.45 -18.97
N ALA A 50 -5.77 17.19 -18.69
CA ALA A 50 -6.41 16.31 -19.66
C ALA A 50 -7.76 16.87 -20.15
N VAL A 51 -8.61 17.39 -19.25
CA VAL A 51 -9.91 17.99 -19.61
C VAL A 51 -9.76 19.27 -20.44
N THR A 52 -8.77 20.10 -20.13
CA THR A 52 -8.46 21.31 -20.90
C THR A 52 -8.10 20.97 -22.33
N PHE A 53 -7.33 19.89 -22.53
CA PHE A 53 -6.97 19.39 -23.84
C PHE A 53 -8.18 18.87 -24.65
N ILE A 54 -9.19 18.28 -23.99
CA ILE A 54 -10.43 17.87 -24.66
C ILE A 54 -11.28 19.06 -25.09
N SER A 55 -11.24 20.12 -24.28
CA SER A 55 -12.09 21.31 -24.44
C SER A 55 -11.55 22.28 -25.49
N SER A 56 -10.32 22.11 -25.97
CA SER A 56 -9.79 22.88 -27.09
C SER A 56 -10.62 22.63 -28.35
N GLN A 57 -10.68 23.62 -29.25
CA GLN A 57 -11.47 23.56 -30.49
C GLN A 57 -10.84 22.65 -31.56
N ASP A 58 -10.31 21.51 -31.15
CA ASP A 58 -9.80 20.50 -32.08
C ASP A 58 -10.95 19.96 -32.95
N PRO A 59 -10.82 20.00 -34.30
CA PRO A 59 -11.85 19.55 -35.22
C PRO A 59 -12.01 18.02 -35.24
N TYR A 60 -11.04 17.28 -34.71
CA TYR A 60 -11.02 15.83 -34.72
C TYR A 60 -11.82 15.24 -33.55
N PHE A 61 -13.14 15.11 -33.75
CA PHE A 61 -14.06 14.46 -32.80
C PHE A 61 -13.58 13.08 -32.33
N ILE A 62 -12.88 12.33 -33.18
CA ILE A 62 -12.32 11.01 -32.88
C ILE A 62 -11.25 11.09 -31.78
N LEU A 63 -10.38 12.10 -31.80
CA LEU A 63 -9.35 12.27 -30.77
C LEU A 63 -9.99 12.63 -29.42
N LYS A 64 -11.05 13.44 -29.43
CA LYS A 64 -11.84 13.74 -28.21
C LYS A 64 -12.48 12.48 -27.63
N LEU A 65 -13.07 11.61 -28.45
CA LEU A 65 -13.56 10.31 -27.99
C LEU A 65 -12.45 9.43 -27.40
N ALA A 66 -11.27 9.40 -28.04
CA ALA A 66 -10.13 8.60 -27.59
C ALA A 66 -9.63 9.00 -26.19
N THR A 67 -9.74 10.29 -25.83
CA THR A 67 -9.34 10.79 -24.49
C THR A 67 -10.27 10.40 -23.33
N ILE A 68 -11.47 9.91 -23.61
CA ILE A 68 -12.38 9.42 -22.55
C ILE A 68 -11.78 8.19 -21.85
N LEU A 69 -11.13 7.31 -22.62
CA LEU A 69 -10.52 6.08 -22.11
C LEU A 69 -9.43 6.33 -21.06
N PRO A 70 -8.38 7.15 -21.31
CA PRO A 70 -7.37 7.44 -20.29
C PRO A 70 -7.97 8.15 -19.08
N ILE A 71 -8.94 9.06 -19.26
CA ILE A 71 -9.62 9.69 -18.10
C ILE A 71 -10.36 8.65 -17.25
N GLY A 72 -11.09 7.72 -17.87
CA GLY A 72 -11.76 6.63 -17.17
C GLY A 72 -10.77 5.78 -16.35
N LEU A 73 -9.62 5.44 -16.94
CA LEU A 73 -8.55 4.73 -16.24
C LEU A 73 -7.96 5.54 -15.07
N ALA A 74 -7.75 6.85 -15.25
CA ALA A 74 -7.28 7.72 -14.18
C ALA A 74 -8.28 7.79 -13.01
N VAL A 75 -9.59 7.82 -13.28
CA VAL A 75 -10.63 7.77 -12.24
C VAL A 75 -10.63 6.41 -11.52
N MET A 76 -10.48 5.30 -12.24
CA MET A 76 -10.35 3.97 -11.63
C MET A 76 -9.09 3.87 -10.76
N ALA A 77 -7.98 4.46 -11.20
CA ALA A 77 -6.75 4.55 -10.41
C ALA A 77 -6.96 5.32 -9.11
N LEU A 78 -7.63 6.48 -9.16
CA LEU A 78 -7.98 7.26 -7.98
C LEU A 78 -8.84 6.46 -7.01
N HIS A 79 -9.85 5.73 -7.50
CA HIS A 79 -10.68 4.89 -6.66
C HIS A 79 -9.85 3.84 -5.90
N LYS A 80 -8.92 3.18 -6.58
CA LYS A 80 -8.00 2.20 -5.99
C LYS A 80 -7.04 2.82 -4.98
N LEU A 81 -6.43 3.96 -5.30
CA LEU A 81 -5.53 4.63 -4.36
C LEU A 81 -6.26 5.19 -3.13
N LEU A 82 -7.51 5.64 -3.28
CA LEU A 82 -8.35 6.04 -2.15
C LEU A 82 -8.73 4.86 -1.27
N SER A 83 -8.95 3.66 -1.82
CA SER A 83 -9.20 2.46 -1.01
C SER A 83 -7.98 2.06 -0.17
N VAL A 84 -6.76 2.32 -0.67
CA VAL A 84 -5.50 2.12 0.06
C VAL A 84 -5.40 3.03 1.27
N MET A 85 -5.88 4.27 1.17
CA MET A 85 -5.84 5.26 2.26
C MET A 85 -6.89 5.05 3.34
N LYS A 86 -7.87 4.16 3.14
CA LYS A 86 -8.90 3.92 4.16
C LYS A 86 -8.26 3.37 5.44
N PRO A 87 -8.50 3.99 6.61
CA PRO A 87 -7.92 3.53 7.85
C PRO A 87 -8.44 2.12 8.15
N LYS A 88 -7.51 1.20 8.44
CA LYS A 88 -7.83 -0.15 8.92
C LYS A 88 -7.05 -0.38 10.20
N SER A 89 -7.70 -0.97 11.19
CA SER A 89 -7.01 -1.41 12.40
C SER A 89 -6.04 -2.54 12.07
N LEU A 90 -4.76 -2.33 12.38
CA LEU A 90 -3.71 -3.35 12.36
C LEU A 90 -3.33 -3.69 13.79
N GLY A 91 -3.08 -4.96 14.05
CA GLY A 91 -2.51 -5.38 15.33
C GLY A 91 -1.03 -5.03 15.39
N HIS A 92 -0.57 -4.63 16.57
CA HIS A 92 0.83 -4.20 16.81
C HIS A 92 1.65 -5.26 17.57
N GLY A 93 1.08 -6.44 17.81
CA GLY A 93 1.74 -7.56 18.47
C GLY A 93 1.68 -7.43 19.98
N PHE A 94 2.73 -7.95 20.61
CA PHE A 94 2.91 -7.90 22.05
C PHE A 94 3.01 -6.46 22.56
N ASN A 95 2.28 -6.13 23.64
CA ASN A 95 2.16 -4.76 24.14
C ASN A 95 2.39 -4.63 25.66
N PHE A 96 2.50 -3.39 26.14
CA PHE A 96 2.81 -3.09 27.54
C PHE A 96 1.76 -3.62 28.54
N GLN A 97 0.49 -3.75 28.13
CA GLN A 97 -0.57 -4.33 28.96
C GLN A 97 -0.43 -5.85 29.12
N GLN A 98 0.19 -6.52 28.14
CA GLN A 98 0.52 -7.95 28.23
C GLN A 98 1.80 -8.18 29.04
N PHE A 99 2.73 -7.23 28.99
CA PHE A 99 3.94 -7.24 29.82
C PHE A 99 3.60 -7.27 31.32
N SER A 100 2.68 -6.40 31.77
CA SER A 100 2.31 -6.32 33.19
C SER A 100 1.55 -7.54 33.70
N LYS A 101 0.81 -8.25 32.83
CA LYS A 101 0.08 -9.47 33.18
C LYS A 101 1.00 -10.69 33.35
N ASN A 102 2.15 -10.69 32.69
CA ASN A 102 3.05 -11.85 32.66
C ASN A 102 4.33 -11.68 33.49
N LEU A 103 4.43 -10.63 34.33
CA LEU A 103 5.58 -10.29 35.18
C LEU A 103 6.07 -11.43 36.12
N ARG A 104 5.23 -12.42 36.42
CA ARG A 104 5.56 -13.58 37.27
C ARG A 104 5.86 -14.87 36.51
N SER A 105 5.92 -14.82 35.18
CA SER A 105 6.15 -16.00 34.33
C SER A 105 7.64 -16.28 34.18
N ASP A 106 7.99 -17.55 33.95
CA ASP A 106 9.36 -17.91 33.56
C ASP A 106 9.76 -17.16 32.28
N TYR A 107 11.02 -16.72 32.21
CA TYR A 107 11.53 -15.92 31.10
C TYR A 107 11.33 -16.58 29.73
N SER A 108 11.62 -17.87 29.62
CA SER A 108 11.39 -18.65 28.38
C SER A 108 9.92 -18.70 27.96
N LYS A 109 8.98 -18.78 28.91
CA LYS A 109 7.53 -18.71 28.63
C LYS A 109 7.13 -17.33 28.14
N LEU A 110 7.71 -16.27 28.70
CA LEU A 110 7.48 -14.91 28.25
C LEU A 110 7.93 -14.72 26.80
N LEU A 111 9.14 -15.20 26.45
CA LEU A 111 9.66 -15.13 25.08
C LEU A 111 8.78 -15.93 24.11
N SER A 112 8.39 -17.15 24.48
CA SER A 112 7.52 -18.01 23.66
C SER A 112 6.14 -17.38 23.45
N TYR A 113 5.56 -16.80 24.50
CA TYR A 113 4.28 -16.10 24.42
C TYR A 113 4.35 -14.89 23.48
N GLU A 114 5.44 -14.13 23.52
CA GLU A 114 5.66 -13.01 22.62
C GLU A 114 5.78 -13.47 21.16
N ILE A 115 6.55 -14.53 20.89
CA ILE A 115 6.69 -15.10 19.54
C ILE A 115 5.31 -15.47 18.98
N GLU A 116 4.49 -16.19 19.74
CA GLU A 116 3.16 -16.62 19.30
C GLU A 116 2.20 -15.44 19.12
N THR A 117 2.27 -14.43 19.99
CA THR A 117 1.47 -13.20 19.86
C THR A 117 1.83 -12.43 18.60
N ASN A 118 3.12 -12.26 18.31
CA ASN A 118 3.61 -11.56 17.13
C ASN A 118 3.26 -12.34 15.85
N ARG A 119 3.44 -13.67 15.85
CA ARG A 119 3.04 -14.56 14.76
C ARG A 119 1.54 -14.49 14.47
N GLY A 120 0.71 -14.59 15.51
CA GLY A 120 -0.75 -14.49 15.39
C GLY A 120 -1.16 -13.15 14.80
N THR A 121 -0.57 -12.06 15.29
CA THR A 121 -0.81 -10.70 14.78
C THR A 121 -0.40 -10.56 13.32
N PHE A 122 0.78 -11.04 12.94
CA PHE A 122 1.28 -10.99 11.57
C PHE A 122 0.31 -11.68 10.60
N ASN A 123 -0.19 -12.87 10.97
CA ASN A 123 -1.15 -13.62 10.17
C ASN A 123 -2.50 -12.91 10.05
N LEU A 124 -2.98 -12.27 11.12
CA LEU A 124 -4.22 -11.49 11.10
C LEU A 124 -4.10 -10.23 10.23
N ASN A 125 -2.92 -9.60 10.21
CA ASN A 125 -2.65 -8.43 9.39
C ASN A 125 -2.42 -8.78 7.91
N ALA A 126 -1.84 -9.96 7.62
CA ALA A 126 -1.45 -10.38 6.27
C ALA A 126 -2.53 -10.17 5.19
N PRO A 127 -3.80 -10.59 5.35
CA PRO A 127 -4.82 -10.36 4.30
C PRO A 127 -5.14 -8.87 4.09
N LYS A 128 -5.09 -8.06 5.15
CA LYS A 128 -5.35 -6.60 5.06
C LYS A 128 -4.22 -5.90 4.31
N VAL A 129 -2.98 -6.25 4.62
CA VAL A 129 -1.76 -5.72 4.01
C VAL A 129 -1.66 -6.15 2.55
N LYS A 130 -1.88 -7.44 2.27
CA LYS A 130 -1.90 -7.97 0.90
C LYS A 130 -2.93 -7.24 0.03
N LYS A 131 -4.18 -7.13 0.49
CA LYS A 131 -5.22 -6.41 -0.24
C LYS A 131 -4.84 -4.95 -0.53
N GLN A 132 -4.22 -4.27 0.43
CA GLN A 132 -3.77 -2.89 0.25
C GLN A 132 -2.64 -2.81 -0.80
N ILE A 133 -1.68 -3.72 -0.77
CA ILE A 133 -0.60 -3.80 -1.77
C ILE A 133 -1.17 -4.09 -3.16
N ASP A 134 -2.15 -4.98 -3.27
CA ASP A 134 -2.79 -5.32 -4.54
C ASP A 134 -3.58 -4.13 -5.09
N ASP A 135 -4.41 -3.47 -4.28
CA ASP A 135 -5.11 -2.23 -4.66
C ASP A 135 -4.12 -1.12 -5.06
N PHE A 136 -3.00 -0.98 -4.34
CA PHE A 136 -1.93 -0.03 -4.69
C PHE A 136 -1.33 -0.34 -6.05
N LYS A 137 -0.91 -1.59 -6.30
CA LYS A 137 -0.31 -2.02 -7.57
C LYS A 137 -1.26 -1.83 -8.75
N GLU A 138 -2.54 -2.19 -8.58
CA GLU A 138 -3.56 -1.96 -9.61
C GLU A 138 -3.73 -0.47 -9.90
N GLY A 139 -3.80 0.36 -8.85
CA GLY A 139 -3.85 1.83 -8.99
C GLY A 139 -2.66 2.38 -9.79
N ILE A 140 -1.44 1.96 -9.46
CA ILE A 140 -0.23 2.32 -10.21
C ILE A 140 -0.31 1.86 -11.67
N SER A 141 -0.75 0.63 -11.91
CA SER A 141 -0.88 0.08 -13.25
C SER A 141 -1.83 0.92 -14.11
N TYR A 142 -3.01 1.27 -13.58
CA TYR A 142 -3.96 2.13 -14.29
C TYR A 142 -3.41 3.52 -14.60
N ILE A 143 -2.60 4.11 -13.72
CA ILE A 143 -1.94 5.39 -13.98
C ILE A 143 -0.96 5.28 -15.14
N VAL A 144 -0.11 4.24 -15.12
CA VAL A 144 0.88 4.04 -16.18
C VAL A 144 0.16 3.87 -17.53
N PHE A 145 -0.85 3.01 -17.60
CA PHE A 145 -1.63 2.82 -18.84
C PHE A 145 -2.36 4.09 -19.28
N SER A 146 -3.02 4.79 -18.34
CA SER A 146 -3.70 6.06 -18.61
C SER A 146 -2.74 7.11 -19.18
N SER A 147 -1.62 7.34 -18.50
CA SER A 147 -0.64 8.36 -18.90
C SER A 147 0.03 8.02 -20.22
N SER A 148 0.39 6.75 -20.46
CA SER A 148 0.94 6.32 -21.74
C SER A 148 -0.05 6.53 -22.88
N LEU A 149 -1.33 6.21 -22.68
CA LEU A 149 -2.37 6.39 -23.69
C LEU A 149 -2.61 7.87 -23.98
N LEU A 150 -2.71 8.71 -22.94
CA LEU A 150 -2.86 10.15 -23.11
C LEU A 150 -1.66 10.75 -23.85
N PHE A 151 -0.45 10.33 -23.52
CA PHE A 151 0.77 10.77 -24.19
C PHE A 151 0.78 10.40 -25.68
N LEU A 152 0.34 9.19 -26.04
CA LEU A 152 0.19 8.78 -27.44
C LEU A 152 -0.84 9.66 -28.18
N ILE A 153 -1.99 9.93 -27.56
CA ILE A 153 -3.01 10.81 -28.15
C ILE A 153 -2.45 12.22 -28.35
N LEU A 154 -1.69 12.74 -27.39
CA LEU A 154 -1.05 14.06 -27.49
C LEU A 154 -0.05 14.14 -28.65
N ILE A 155 0.80 13.13 -28.81
CA ILE A 155 1.74 13.05 -29.94
C ILE A 155 0.99 13.06 -31.26
N ILE A 156 -0.02 12.20 -31.38
CA ILE A 156 -0.83 12.10 -32.59
C ILE A 156 -1.46 13.46 -32.91
N ASN A 157 -2.03 14.14 -31.92
CA ASN A 157 -2.63 15.45 -32.12
C ASN A 157 -1.61 16.49 -32.60
N LEU A 158 -0.41 16.50 -32.01
CA LEU A 158 0.66 17.41 -32.41
C LEU A 158 1.07 17.20 -33.88
N PHE A 159 1.09 15.96 -34.37
CA PHE A 159 1.39 15.66 -35.78
C PHE A 159 0.27 16.07 -36.74
N PHE A 160 -1.00 16.07 -36.31
CA PHE A 160 -2.14 16.44 -37.16
C PHE A 160 -2.49 17.93 -37.12
N HIS A 161 -1.96 18.68 -36.14
CA HIS A 161 -2.08 20.14 -36.03
C HIS A 161 -0.86 20.91 -36.61
N HIS A 162 0.15 20.19 -37.11
CA HIS A 162 1.21 20.72 -37.98
C HIS A 162 0.91 20.38 -39.43
#